data_AF-A0BBR4-F1
#
_entry.id   AF-A0BBR4-F1
#
_cell.length_a   1.000
_cell.length_b   1.000
_cell.length_c   1.000
_cell.angle_alpha   90.00
_cell.angle_beta   90.00
_cell.angle_gamma   90.00
#
_symmetry.space_group_name_H-M   'P 1'
#
loop_
_entity.id
_entity.type
_entity.pdbx_description
1 polymer ?
#
loop_
_entity_poly.entity_id
_entity_poly.type
_entity_poly.pdbx_seq_one_letter_code
_entity_poly.pdbx_strand_id
1 'polypeptide(L)'
;MSFQVYKPCNQTQNKEEYICTNKQCLADHKKQLHCYPCLTKLHRDKKQKISHLDDFMEMSQIMFKVQQKKDQRILFLNQIQQKAIDFQKEKVQYIQKYPFHSTEYLEEVVQKVENEISKFSNFWEVQFYNQENHNVIFDLFHSNENQYNSNTQQKLYELFTNVNKFLQQKDLNVYETLSNQRKKFQVLEEKVMALERPFTINKLLKYTFFILLMVVFSNYFLHPNNSSSNVVLRDESKLIEQIKQTVQEQMTLLQLDTKNQIEEMKHKWFEEIMKDIEYIKLFNQKLKIEIIEFQKSYKDHFYAQSQINNNQKIQIENLEQQIGNQTQMIMNLDMKLQNYSKDKQQSSQKKDINTQDLEAQFQETHKQVKAVDLKFETALEEVKKFVVDKIEINRHYYNAQLELLGRIHTDFPFILLSGFQQYYLKDFSVKFPYETIKSIQQSLSHQAIVCLGGIDMKTPDRFILMACDYAFEVFQETVSKSKARKSRSSDELYWYLVRNHSIGFSPKEMIDLRQTDNYDVDDTRRFSHLLDHPHGGGRRIGNQLTLSYSTDYGFAIFAIN
;
A
#
# COMPACT_ATOMS: atom_id res chain seq x y z
N MET A 1 -27.76 30.75 19.77
CA MET A 1 -29.10 31.22 19.36
C MET A 1 -29.95 31.40 20.61
N SER A 2 -30.18 32.63 21.04
CA SER A 2 -31.19 32.94 22.07
C SER A 2 -32.55 33.02 21.38
N PHE A 3 -33.22 31.87 21.21
CA PHE A 3 -34.60 31.90 20.74
C PHE A 3 -35.43 32.73 21.74
N GLN A 4 -36.14 33.69 21.18
CA GLN A 4 -37.02 34.60 21.90
C GLN A 4 -37.91 33.83 22.88
N VAL A 5 -38.14 34.44 24.04
CA VAL A 5 -39.14 34.03 25.03
C VAL A 5 -40.41 33.60 24.29
N TYR A 6 -40.77 32.31 24.39
CA TYR A 6 -41.98 31.78 23.76
C TYR A 6 -43.17 32.66 24.12
N LYS A 7 -43.85 33.20 23.11
CA LYS A 7 -45.02 34.05 23.36
C LYS A 7 -46.15 33.18 23.91
N PRO A 8 -46.88 33.63 24.94
CA PRO A 8 -48.11 32.97 25.34
C PRO A 8 -49.13 33.09 24.20
N CYS A 9 -49.82 31.98 23.91
CA CYS A 9 -50.83 31.92 22.87
C CYS A 9 -52.01 32.84 23.24
N ASN A 10 -52.40 33.72 22.32
CA ASN A 10 -53.50 34.67 22.55
C ASN A 10 -54.85 34.00 22.88
N GLN A 11 -55.05 32.72 22.50
CA GLN A 11 -56.30 31.99 22.72
C GLN A 11 -56.31 31.18 24.02
N THR A 12 -55.20 30.53 24.35
CA THR A 12 -55.14 29.55 25.45
C THR A 12 -54.19 29.96 26.58
N GLN A 13 -53.42 31.04 26.42
CA GLN A 13 -52.33 31.49 27.30
C GLN A 13 -51.14 30.49 27.45
N ASN A 14 -51.29 29.24 27.01
CA ASN A 14 -50.19 28.26 26.88
C ASN A 14 -49.06 28.76 25.95
N LYS A 15 -47.83 28.28 26.15
CA LYS A 15 -46.66 28.63 25.33
C LYS A 15 -46.82 28.11 23.89
N GLU A 16 -46.46 28.94 22.91
CA GLU A 16 -46.35 28.53 21.50
C GLU A 16 -45.00 27.85 21.26
N GLU A 17 -44.91 26.55 21.52
CA GLU A 17 -43.66 25.78 21.42
C GLU A 17 -43.73 24.52 20.57
N TYR A 18 -44.91 24.17 20.03
CA TYR A 18 -45.13 22.98 19.22
C TYR A 18 -45.22 23.30 17.73
N ILE A 19 -44.74 22.36 16.92
CA ILE A 19 -44.76 22.44 15.46
C ILE A 19 -45.03 21.08 14.86
N CYS A 20 -45.74 21.06 13.72
CA CYS A 20 -46.02 19.83 12.99
C CYS A 20 -44.84 19.53 12.04
N THR A 21 -44.21 18.38 12.21
CA THR A 21 -43.11 17.92 11.36
C THR A 21 -43.57 17.18 10.11
N ASN A 22 -44.87 17.11 9.84
CA ASN A 22 -45.35 16.45 8.62
C ASN A 22 -44.95 17.26 7.38
N LYS A 23 -44.34 16.61 6.39
CA LYS A 23 -43.85 17.27 5.16
C LYS A 23 -44.94 18.02 4.39
N GLN A 24 -46.18 17.53 4.39
CA GLN A 24 -47.29 18.20 3.71
C GLN A 24 -47.67 19.50 4.43
N CYS A 25 -47.77 19.46 5.76
CA CYS A 25 -48.08 20.63 6.58
C CYS A 25 -46.99 21.70 6.54
N LEU A 26 -45.73 21.30 6.39
CA LEU A 26 -44.60 22.23 6.25
C LEU A 26 -44.63 22.99 4.91
N ALA A 27 -45.05 22.33 3.82
CA ALA A 27 -45.13 22.91 2.49
C ALA A 27 -46.27 23.96 2.35
N ASP A 28 -47.33 23.84 3.15
CA ASP A 28 -48.53 24.69 3.06
C ASP A 28 -48.37 26.09 3.73
N HIS A 29 -47.18 26.46 4.20
CA HIS A 29 -46.77 27.81 4.66
C HIS A 29 -47.67 28.54 5.68
N LYS A 30 -48.46 27.84 6.50
CA LYS A 30 -49.12 28.47 7.66
C LYS A 30 -48.13 28.62 8.81
N LYS A 31 -48.29 29.64 9.65
CA LYS A 31 -47.55 29.76 10.92
C LYS A 31 -47.47 28.39 11.58
N GLN A 32 -46.25 27.92 11.84
CA GLN A 32 -46.04 26.53 12.22
C GLN A 32 -45.87 26.36 13.73
N LEU A 33 -45.53 27.44 14.44
CA LEU A 33 -45.34 27.44 15.88
C LEU A 33 -46.64 27.82 16.59
N HIS A 34 -47.19 26.89 17.36
CA HIS A 34 -48.45 27.04 18.09
C HIS A 34 -48.37 26.34 19.45
N CYS A 35 -49.32 26.61 20.34
CA CYS A 35 -49.54 25.73 21.48
C CYS A 35 -50.22 24.42 21.02
N TYR A 36 -50.01 23.33 21.75
CA TYR A 36 -50.53 22.01 21.39
C TYR A 36 -52.05 21.98 21.09
N PRO A 37 -52.94 22.62 21.90
CA PRO A 37 -54.37 22.63 21.61
C PRO A 37 -54.74 23.37 20.32
N CYS A 38 -54.10 24.51 20.03
CA CYS A 38 -54.34 25.26 18.80
C CYS A 38 -53.84 24.49 17.57
N LEU A 39 -52.69 23.84 17.67
CA LEU A 39 -52.14 23.00 16.59
C LEU A 39 -53.05 21.80 16.28
N THR A 40 -53.57 21.15 17.33
CA THR A 40 -54.57 20.07 17.23
C THR A 40 -55.84 20.54 16.53
N LYS A 41 -56.33 21.74 16.87
CA LYS A 41 -57.52 22.32 16.24
C LYS A 41 -57.30 22.64 14.76
N LEU A 42 -56.11 23.13 14.40
CA LEU A 42 -55.75 23.47 13.01
C LEU A 42 -55.69 22.24 12.09
N HIS A 43 -55.25 21.10 12.61
CA HIS A 43 -55.14 19.84 11.86
C HIS A 43 -56.39 18.95 11.96
N ARG A 44 -57.46 19.45 12.57
CA ARG A 44 -58.73 18.74 12.68
C ARG A 44 -59.55 18.99 11.41
N ASP A 45 -59.70 17.95 10.59
CA ASP A 45 -60.51 18.04 9.37
C ASP A 45 -61.99 18.31 9.65
N LYS A 46 -62.75 18.74 8.63
CA LYS A 46 -64.22 18.87 8.69
C LYS A 46 -64.94 17.59 9.15
N LYS A 47 -64.27 16.42 9.06
CA LYS A 47 -64.72 15.10 9.54
C LYS A 47 -64.15 14.69 10.92
N GLN A 48 -63.54 15.63 11.66
CA GLN A 48 -62.97 15.46 13.00
C GLN A 48 -61.79 14.49 13.19
N LYS A 49 -61.28 13.84 12.13
CA LYS A 49 -60.05 13.02 12.23
C LYS A 49 -58.80 13.90 12.08
N ILE A 50 -57.79 13.65 12.91
CA ILE A 50 -56.46 14.26 12.81
C ILE A 50 -55.53 13.13 12.37
N SER A 51 -54.91 13.25 11.20
CA SER A 51 -54.18 12.14 10.56
C SER A 51 -52.76 11.93 11.07
N HIS A 52 -52.22 12.85 11.88
CA HIS A 52 -50.78 12.89 12.22
C HIS A 52 -50.48 13.68 13.51
N LEU A 53 -51.22 13.41 14.59
CA LEU A 53 -50.94 14.00 15.91
C LEU A 53 -49.54 13.66 16.42
N ASP A 54 -49.02 12.49 16.05
CA ASP A 54 -47.70 12.01 16.44
C ASP A 54 -46.55 12.82 15.80
N ASP A 55 -46.85 13.62 14.77
CA ASP A 55 -45.91 14.52 14.11
C ASP A 55 -45.81 15.88 14.83
N PHE A 56 -46.49 16.09 15.96
CA PHE A 56 -46.36 17.33 16.73
C PHE A 56 -45.18 17.23 17.68
N MET A 57 -44.18 18.07 17.46
CA MET A 57 -42.93 18.05 18.23
C MET A 57 -42.65 19.42 18.82
N GLU A 58 -42.07 19.45 20.01
CA GLU A 58 -41.59 20.70 20.60
C GLU A 58 -40.41 21.23 19.78
N MET A 59 -40.37 22.55 19.58
CA MET A 59 -39.29 23.22 18.86
C MET A 59 -37.93 22.94 19.52
N SER A 60 -37.87 22.85 20.84
CA SER A 60 -36.68 22.45 21.59
C SER A 60 -36.14 21.08 21.17
N GLN A 61 -37.02 20.09 20.97
CA GLN A 61 -36.65 18.73 20.56
C GLN A 61 -36.20 18.68 19.10
N ILE A 62 -36.84 19.46 18.22
CA ILE A 62 -36.40 19.62 16.82
C ILE A 62 -35.01 20.24 16.78
N MET A 63 -34.80 21.34 17.51
CA MET A 63 -33.51 22.01 17.56
C MET A 63 -32.42 21.09 18.12
N PHE A 64 -32.73 20.30 19.15
CA PHE A 64 -31.80 19.30 19.67
C PHE A 64 -31.43 18.25 18.61
N LYS A 65 -32.41 17.68 17.90
CA LYS A 65 -32.16 16.70 16.81
C LYS A 65 -31.39 17.30 15.63
N VAL A 66 -31.71 18.54 15.26
CA VAL A 66 -31.01 19.29 14.21
C VAL A 66 -29.56 19.55 14.60
N GLN A 67 -29.32 19.95 15.85
CA GLN A 67 -27.97 20.15 16.38
C GLN A 67 -27.18 18.84 16.39
N GLN A 68 -27.79 17.74 16.85
CA GLN A 68 -27.17 16.42 16.83
C GLN A 68 -26.77 15.99 15.41
N LYS A 69 -27.65 16.17 14.42
CA LYS A 69 -27.34 15.89 13.00
C LYS A 69 -26.23 16.78 12.47
N LYS A 70 -26.25 18.07 12.82
CA LYS A 70 -25.18 19.01 12.48
C LYS A 70 -23.83 18.53 12.99
N ASP A 71 -23.76 18.14 14.26
CA ASP A 71 -22.52 17.68 14.88
C ASP A 71 -22.04 16.37 14.25
N GLN A 72 -22.96 15.45 13.94
CA GLN A 72 -22.65 14.22 13.20
C GLN A 72 -22.09 14.50 11.80
N ARG A 73 -22.67 15.46 11.07
CA ARG A 73 -22.17 15.84 9.75
C ARG A 73 -20.82 16.50 9.81
N ILE A 74 -20.57 17.37 10.79
CA ILE A 74 -19.26 17.99 10.98
C ILE A 74 -18.20 16.91 11.22
N LEU A 75 -18.49 15.96 12.13
CA LEU A 75 -17.58 14.85 12.40
C LEU A 75 -17.31 14.01 11.14
N PHE A 76 -18.36 13.66 10.40
CA PHE A 76 -18.24 12.89 9.17
C PHE A 76 -17.48 13.64 8.06
N LEU A 77 -17.74 14.94 7.90
CA LEU A 77 -17.03 15.78 6.93
C LEU A 77 -15.55 15.91 7.28
N ASN A 78 -15.20 16.06 8.55
CA ASN A 78 -13.81 16.07 9.00
C ASN A 78 -13.10 14.75 8.66
N GLN A 79 -13.78 13.60 8.81
CA GLN A 79 -13.25 12.30 8.39
C GLN A 79 -13.06 12.20 6.88
N ILE A 80 -14.01 12.71 6.09
CA ILE A 80 -13.93 12.74 4.62
C ILE A 80 -12.79 13.65 4.15
N GLN A 81 -12.64 14.83 4.77
CA GLN A 81 -11.56 15.77 4.50
C GLN A 81 -10.19 15.16 4.81
N GLN A 82 -10.05 14.48 5.97
CA GLN A 82 -8.81 13.81 6.32
C GLN A 82 -8.44 12.74 5.30
N LYS A 83 -9.41 11.93 4.82
CA LYS A 83 -9.16 10.94 3.76
C LYS A 83 -8.69 11.58 2.46
N ALA A 84 -9.23 12.74 2.10
CA ALA A 84 -8.79 13.46 0.90
C ALA A 84 -7.36 13.99 1.05
N ILE A 85 -7.00 14.53 2.22
CA ILE A 85 -5.64 15.00 2.54
C ILE A 85 -4.64 13.84 2.53
N ASP A 86 -4.99 12.70 3.14
CA ASP A 86 -4.13 11.52 3.17
C ASP A 86 -3.85 11.00 1.74
N PHE A 87 -4.90 10.94 0.91
CA PHE A 87 -4.77 10.58 -0.50
C PHE A 87 -3.91 11.58 -1.28
N GLN A 88 -4.06 12.89 -1.04
CA GLN A 88 -3.18 13.92 -1.63
C GLN A 88 -1.72 13.65 -1.29
N LYS A 89 -1.40 13.48 0.01
CA LYS A 89 -0.03 13.23 0.47
C LYS A 89 0.56 11.98 -0.17
N GLU A 90 -0.19 10.89 -0.21
CA GLU A 90 0.21 9.64 -0.87
C GLU A 90 0.58 9.87 -2.35
N LYS A 91 -0.28 10.56 -3.10
CA LYS A 91 -0.04 10.82 -4.53
C LYS A 91 1.09 11.80 -4.77
N VAL A 92 1.23 12.85 -3.97
CA VAL A 92 2.36 13.78 -4.07
C VAL A 92 3.69 13.06 -3.82
N GLN A 93 3.78 12.25 -2.76
CA GLN A 93 4.98 11.45 -2.49
C GLN A 93 5.29 10.47 -3.63
N TYR A 94 4.25 9.86 -4.21
CA TYR A 94 4.39 8.96 -5.35
C TYR A 94 4.96 9.69 -6.59
N ILE A 95 4.46 10.89 -6.90
CA ILE A 95 4.92 11.71 -8.03
C ILE A 95 6.37 12.17 -7.81
N GLN A 96 6.71 12.62 -6.60
CA GLN A 96 8.06 13.12 -6.27
C GLN A 96 9.15 12.04 -6.36
N LYS A 97 8.79 10.77 -6.15
CA LYS A 97 9.72 9.64 -6.26
C LYS A 97 9.96 9.18 -7.69
N TYR A 98 9.31 9.78 -8.69
CA TYR A 98 9.39 9.33 -10.08
C TYR A 98 10.70 9.81 -10.74
N PRO A 99 11.62 8.92 -11.16
CA PRO A 99 12.98 9.33 -11.52
C PRO A 99 13.15 9.75 -13.00
N PHE A 100 12.07 9.70 -13.79
CA PHE A 100 12.14 9.77 -15.27
C PHE A 100 11.56 11.04 -15.89
N HIS A 101 11.21 12.04 -15.08
CA HIS A 101 10.70 13.32 -15.57
C HIS A 101 11.47 14.50 -14.95
N SER A 102 11.43 15.66 -15.60
CA SER A 102 12.01 16.89 -15.04
C SER A 102 11.26 17.32 -13.78
N THR A 103 11.97 17.98 -12.86
CA THR A 103 11.38 18.52 -11.62
C THR A 103 10.19 19.44 -11.92
N GLU A 104 10.30 20.30 -12.93
CA GLU A 104 9.24 21.23 -13.38
C GLU A 104 7.97 20.50 -13.80
N TYR A 105 8.09 19.37 -14.53
CA TYR A 105 6.93 18.56 -14.92
C TYR A 105 6.27 17.91 -13.71
N LEU A 106 7.07 17.38 -12.78
CA LEU A 106 6.55 16.76 -11.56
C LEU A 106 5.83 17.79 -10.68
N GLU A 107 6.37 19.01 -10.57
CA GLU A 107 5.72 20.12 -9.87
C GLU A 107 4.38 20.53 -10.51
N GLU A 108 4.29 20.59 -11.85
CA GLU A 108 3.02 20.85 -12.55
C GLU A 108 1.96 19.78 -12.22
N VAL A 109 2.37 18.50 -12.22
CA VAL A 109 1.47 17.39 -11.89
C VAL A 109 1.03 17.46 -10.44
N VAL A 110 1.97 17.69 -9.50
CA VAL A 110 1.66 17.89 -8.08
C VAL A 110 0.65 19.01 -7.91
N GLN A 111 0.91 20.20 -8.45
CA GLN A 111 0.02 21.35 -8.33
C GLN A 111 -1.38 21.04 -8.86
N LYS A 112 -1.49 20.26 -9.94
CA LYS A 112 -2.79 19.87 -10.49
C LYS A 112 -3.54 18.90 -9.58
N VAL A 113 -2.85 17.92 -8.96
CA VAL A 113 -3.45 17.02 -7.97
C VAL A 113 -3.94 17.82 -6.75
N GLU A 114 -3.13 18.74 -6.24
CA GLU A 114 -3.51 19.59 -5.11
C GLU A 114 -4.69 20.51 -5.45
N ASN A 115 -4.73 21.05 -6.67
CA ASN A 115 -5.84 21.88 -7.15
C ASN A 115 -7.16 21.08 -7.27
N GLU A 116 -7.12 19.84 -7.74
CA GLU A 116 -8.32 19.00 -7.81
C GLU A 116 -8.85 18.64 -6.41
N ILE A 117 -7.94 18.34 -5.47
CA ILE A 117 -8.33 17.99 -4.10
C ILE A 117 -8.81 19.23 -3.31
N SER A 118 -8.20 20.39 -3.52
CA SER A 118 -8.63 21.64 -2.86
C SER A 118 -10.01 22.12 -3.34
N LYS A 119 -10.38 21.88 -4.62
CA LYS A 119 -11.77 22.10 -5.10
C LYS A 119 -12.79 21.32 -4.27
N PHE A 120 -12.44 20.11 -3.85
CA PHE A 120 -13.31 19.31 -3.00
C PHE A 120 -13.41 19.90 -1.59
N SER A 121 -12.32 20.39 -0.99
CA SER A 121 -12.34 21.06 0.32
C SER A 121 -13.18 22.35 0.31
N ASN A 122 -13.02 23.18 -0.73
CA ASN A 122 -13.74 24.45 -0.87
C ASN A 122 -15.25 24.28 -1.08
N PHE A 123 -15.69 23.13 -1.59
CA PHE A 123 -17.11 22.82 -1.76
C PHE A 123 -17.86 22.77 -0.41
N TRP A 124 -17.16 22.46 0.69
CA TRP A 124 -17.78 22.24 2.00
C TRP A 124 -17.73 23.44 2.94
N GLU A 125 -16.72 24.31 2.81
CA GLU A 125 -16.57 25.49 3.68
C GLU A 125 -17.65 26.57 3.45
N VAL A 126 -18.30 26.60 2.28
CA VAL A 126 -19.12 27.75 1.86
C VAL A 126 -20.63 27.57 2.07
N GLN A 127 -21.14 26.36 2.30
CA GLN A 127 -22.58 26.09 2.14
C GLN A 127 -23.40 25.92 3.42
N PHE A 128 -22.80 25.77 4.60
CA PHE A 128 -23.59 25.44 5.79
C PHE A 128 -23.34 26.37 6.98
N TYR A 129 -24.45 26.85 7.56
CA TYR A 129 -24.63 27.43 8.90
C TYR A 129 -24.77 28.95 9.08
N ASN A 130 -24.71 29.77 8.02
CA ASN A 130 -24.95 31.21 8.15
C ASN A 130 -26.39 31.66 7.83
N GLN A 131 -27.35 30.74 7.65
CA GLN A 131 -28.73 31.12 7.38
C GLN A 131 -29.68 30.61 8.47
N GLU A 132 -30.22 31.54 9.26
CA GLU A 132 -31.30 31.34 10.24
C GLU A 132 -32.67 31.10 9.57
N ASN A 133 -32.68 30.43 8.41
CA ASN A 133 -33.90 30.19 7.66
C ASN A 133 -34.58 28.92 8.17
N HIS A 134 -35.83 29.02 8.63
CA HIS A 134 -36.63 27.90 9.12
C HIS A 134 -36.68 26.72 8.12
N ASN A 135 -36.68 26.98 6.81
CA ASN A 135 -36.68 25.93 5.80
C ASN A 135 -35.44 25.04 5.89
N VAL A 136 -34.26 25.62 6.14
CA VAL A 136 -33.00 24.88 6.27
C VAL A 136 -33.00 23.98 7.51
N ILE A 137 -33.59 24.46 8.62
CA ILE A 137 -33.75 23.68 9.86
C ILE A 137 -34.62 22.45 9.59
N PHE A 138 -35.75 22.62 8.89
CA PHE A 138 -36.64 21.52 8.56
C PHE A 138 -36.06 20.56 7.51
N ASP A 139 -35.33 21.05 6.53
CA ASP A 139 -34.65 20.21 5.55
C ASP A 139 -33.60 19.32 6.23
N LEU A 140 -32.83 19.88 7.17
CA LEU A 140 -31.86 19.12 7.98
C LEU A 140 -32.55 18.17 8.97
N PHE A 141 -33.70 18.56 9.52
CA PHE A 141 -34.48 17.67 10.37
C PHE A 141 -34.98 16.43 9.59
N HIS A 142 -35.43 16.62 8.35
CA HIS A 142 -35.96 15.54 7.50
C HIS A 142 -34.91 14.80 6.67
N SER A 143 -33.67 15.29 6.62
CA SER A 143 -32.63 14.66 5.81
C SER A 143 -32.33 13.24 6.28
N ASN A 144 -32.05 12.37 5.32
CA ASN A 144 -31.55 11.03 5.58
C ASN A 144 -30.02 11.09 5.68
N GLU A 145 -29.47 10.93 6.88
CA GLU A 145 -28.03 10.99 7.11
C GLU A 145 -27.27 9.88 6.38
N ASN A 146 -27.85 8.70 6.21
CA ASN A 146 -27.22 7.62 5.45
C ASN A 146 -27.11 7.99 3.97
N GLN A 147 -28.14 8.63 3.40
CA GLN A 147 -28.11 9.11 2.02
C GLN A 147 -27.10 10.24 1.84
N TYR A 148 -27.04 11.20 2.78
CA TYR A 148 -26.05 12.27 2.78
C TYR A 148 -24.62 11.71 2.83
N ASN A 149 -24.37 10.77 3.74
CA ASN A 149 -23.06 10.13 3.89
C ASN A 149 -22.67 9.34 2.63
N SER A 150 -23.60 8.57 2.06
CA SER A 150 -23.38 7.80 0.83
C SER A 150 -23.08 8.71 -0.36
N ASN A 151 -23.87 9.77 -0.58
CA ASN A 151 -23.62 10.73 -1.66
C ASN A 151 -22.26 11.43 -1.52
N THR A 152 -21.86 11.75 -0.29
CA THR A 152 -20.58 12.40 0.00
C THR A 152 -19.40 11.44 -0.25
N GLN A 153 -19.52 10.18 0.18
CA GLN A 153 -18.52 9.14 -0.11
C GLN A 153 -18.39 8.88 -1.61
N GLN A 154 -19.50 8.87 -2.35
CA GLN A 154 -19.47 8.72 -3.80
C GLN A 154 -18.69 9.85 -4.47
N LYS A 155 -18.93 11.11 -4.09
CA LYS A 155 -18.17 12.25 -4.62
C LYS A 155 -16.66 12.16 -4.30
N LEU A 156 -16.30 11.69 -3.11
CA LEU A 156 -14.90 11.45 -2.75
C LEU A 156 -14.27 10.36 -3.64
N TYR A 157 -15.00 9.28 -3.91
CA TYR A 157 -14.54 8.20 -4.79
C TYR A 157 -14.37 8.67 -6.24
N GLU A 158 -15.31 9.47 -6.75
CA GLU A 158 -15.22 10.09 -8.08
C GLU A 158 -13.97 10.98 -8.19
N LEU A 159 -13.68 11.80 -7.16
CA LEU A 159 -12.45 12.59 -7.08
C LEU A 159 -11.20 11.71 -7.16
N PHE A 160 -11.11 10.65 -6.35
CA PHE A 160 -9.96 9.74 -6.34
C PHE A 160 -9.77 9.07 -7.69
N THR A 161 -10.87 8.65 -8.32
CA THR A 161 -10.85 8.04 -9.65
C THR A 161 -10.34 9.02 -10.71
N ASN A 162 -10.79 10.27 -10.66
CA ASN A 162 -10.35 11.31 -11.59
C ASN A 162 -8.86 11.64 -11.44
N VAL A 163 -8.36 11.73 -10.20
CA VAL A 163 -6.93 11.95 -9.93
C VAL A 163 -6.09 10.77 -10.44
N ASN A 164 -6.49 9.54 -10.15
CA ASN A 164 -5.77 8.36 -10.64
C ASN A 164 -5.76 8.28 -12.17
N LYS A 165 -6.89 8.56 -12.82
CA LYS A 165 -6.97 8.61 -14.29
C LYS A 165 -6.07 9.70 -14.87
N PHE A 166 -5.99 10.86 -14.23
CA PHE A 166 -5.08 11.93 -14.62
C PHE A 166 -3.61 11.49 -14.51
N LEU A 167 -3.22 10.81 -13.43
CA LEU A 167 -1.85 10.30 -13.26
C LEU A 167 -1.51 9.21 -14.29
N GLN A 168 -2.46 8.33 -14.61
CA GLN A 168 -2.32 7.35 -15.70
C GLN A 168 -2.10 8.03 -17.05
N GLN A 169 -2.87 9.08 -17.36
CA GLN A 169 -2.69 9.86 -18.60
C GLN A 169 -1.35 10.59 -18.68
N LYS A 170 -0.66 10.77 -17.55
CA LYS A 170 0.65 11.42 -17.45
C LYS A 170 1.81 10.41 -17.45
N ASP A 171 1.55 9.13 -17.73
CA ASP A 171 2.50 8.01 -17.71
C ASP A 171 3.23 7.83 -16.36
N LEU A 172 2.64 8.35 -15.28
CA LEU A 172 3.15 8.19 -13.91
C LEU A 172 2.60 6.89 -13.30
N ASN A 173 2.77 5.77 -14.00
CA ASN A 173 2.45 4.45 -13.49
C ASN A 173 3.64 3.53 -13.76
N VAL A 174 4.48 3.30 -12.74
CA VAL A 174 5.72 2.52 -12.85
C VAL A 174 5.47 1.13 -13.45
N TYR A 175 4.40 0.46 -13.04
CA TYR A 175 4.06 -0.88 -13.53
C TYR A 175 3.68 -0.88 -15.02
N GLU A 176 2.90 0.12 -15.44
CA GLU A 176 2.49 0.26 -16.83
C GLU A 176 3.66 0.72 -17.71
N THR A 177 4.53 1.59 -17.18
CA THR A 177 5.76 2.03 -17.84
C THR A 177 6.72 0.85 -18.05
N LEU A 178 6.96 0.03 -17.02
CA LEU A 178 7.78 -1.18 -17.12
C LEU A 178 7.16 -2.21 -18.06
N SER A 179 5.84 -2.39 -18.02
CA SER A 179 5.11 -3.27 -18.95
C SER A 179 5.25 -2.79 -20.40
N ASN A 180 5.10 -1.48 -20.64
CA ASN A 180 5.24 -0.87 -21.96
C ASN A 180 6.69 -0.93 -22.47
N GLN A 181 7.69 -0.73 -21.60
CA GLN A 181 9.10 -0.93 -21.93
C GLN A 181 9.39 -2.40 -22.27
N ARG A 182 8.85 -3.35 -21.50
CA ARG A 182 8.99 -4.79 -21.77
C ARG A 182 8.37 -5.19 -23.11
N LYS A 183 7.19 -4.65 -23.45
CA LYS A 183 6.56 -4.84 -24.78
C LYS A 183 7.43 -4.28 -25.91
N LYS A 184 8.03 -3.09 -25.73
CA LYS A 184 8.98 -2.53 -26.71
C LYS A 184 10.19 -3.44 -26.90
N PHE A 185 10.75 -3.97 -25.80
CA PHE A 185 11.84 -4.94 -25.85
C PHE A 185 11.46 -6.23 -26.59
N GLN A 186 10.28 -6.79 -26.33
CA GLN A 186 9.80 -7.99 -27.04
C GLN A 186 9.67 -7.75 -28.55
N VAL A 187 9.11 -6.61 -28.96
CA VAL A 187 9.01 -6.25 -30.39
C VAL A 187 10.39 -6.07 -31.03
N LEU A 188 11.37 -5.55 -30.28
CA LEU A 188 12.76 -5.45 -30.73
C LEU A 188 13.41 -6.84 -30.87
N GLU A 189 13.23 -7.72 -29.88
CA GLU A 189 13.72 -9.09 -29.89
C GLU A 189 13.15 -9.90 -31.06
N GLU A 190 11.86 -9.75 -31.35
CA GLU A 190 11.22 -10.35 -32.53
C GLU A 190 11.83 -9.85 -33.85
N LYS A 191 12.17 -8.55 -33.93
CA LYS A 191 12.83 -7.97 -35.12
C LYS A 191 14.26 -8.50 -35.29
N VAL A 192 14.99 -8.69 -34.20
CA VAL A 192 16.35 -9.28 -34.21
C VAL A 192 16.28 -10.73 -34.66
N MET A 193 15.39 -11.52 -34.08
CA MET A 193 15.16 -12.92 -34.46
C MET A 193 14.75 -13.06 -35.93
N ALA A 194 13.98 -12.10 -36.46
CA ALA A 194 13.64 -12.06 -37.87
C ALA A 194 14.85 -11.80 -38.77
N LEU A 195 15.78 -10.94 -38.34
CA LEU A 195 17.03 -10.63 -39.07
C LEU A 195 18.04 -11.79 -39.01
N GLU A 196 18.08 -12.57 -37.92
CA GLU A 196 18.95 -13.74 -37.77
C GLU A 196 18.53 -14.95 -38.63
N ARG A 197 17.36 -14.91 -39.28
CA ARG A 197 16.90 -15.92 -40.24
C ARG A 197 17.01 -15.38 -41.68
N PRO A 198 18.20 -15.38 -42.30
CA PRO A 198 18.42 -14.80 -43.63
C PRO A 198 17.57 -15.47 -44.72
N PHE A 199 17.14 -16.72 -44.52
CA PHE A 199 16.36 -17.49 -45.49
C PHE A 199 14.87 -17.14 -45.55
N THR A 200 14.31 -16.44 -44.56
CA THR A 200 12.87 -16.13 -44.53
C THR A 200 12.50 -14.81 -45.21
N ILE A 201 13.42 -13.85 -45.35
CA ILE A 201 13.07 -12.46 -45.71
C ILE A 201 13.39 -12.10 -47.16
N ASN A 202 14.36 -12.75 -47.82
CA ASN A 202 14.77 -12.29 -49.14
C ASN A 202 13.84 -12.81 -50.26
N LYS A 203 12.69 -12.15 -50.43
CA LYS A 203 11.72 -12.36 -51.52
C LYS A 203 12.41 -12.42 -52.88
N LEU A 204 13.45 -11.59 -53.08
CA LEU A 204 14.20 -11.53 -54.34
C LEU A 204 14.86 -12.87 -54.65
N LEU A 205 15.46 -13.53 -53.64
CA LEU A 205 16.17 -14.80 -53.77
C LEU A 205 15.21 -15.98 -54.04
N LYS A 206 14.00 -15.91 -53.48
CA LYS A 206 12.90 -16.82 -53.83
C LYS A 206 12.46 -16.66 -55.28
N TYR A 207 12.33 -15.43 -55.77
CA TYR A 207 11.93 -15.17 -57.16
C TYR A 207 13.02 -15.53 -58.17
N THR A 208 14.30 -15.24 -57.90
CA THR A 208 15.39 -15.68 -58.79
C THR A 208 15.51 -17.20 -58.85
N PHE A 209 15.34 -17.90 -57.73
CA PHE A 209 15.30 -19.37 -57.74
C PHE A 209 14.12 -19.90 -58.57
N PHE A 210 12.94 -19.30 -58.45
CA PHE A 210 11.75 -19.69 -59.22
C PHE A 210 11.90 -19.42 -60.72
N ILE A 211 12.49 -18.28 -61.10
CA ILE A 211 12.80 -17.93 -62.49
C ILE A 211 13.84 -18.89 -63.07
N LEU A 212 14.88 -19.24 -62.32
CA LEU A 212 15.89 -20.20 -62.76
C LEU A 212 15.27 -21.59 -63.00
N LEU A 213 14.36 -22.02 -62.12
CA LEU A 213 13.65 -23.29 -62.25
C LEU A 213 12.72 -23.31 -63.48
N MET A 214 12.05 -22.19 -63.75
CA MET A 214 11.23 -22.00 -64.96
C MET A 214 12.07 -22.06 -66.24
N VAL A 215 13.24 -21.42 -66.28
CA VAL A 215 14.15 -21.43 -67.44
C VAL A 215 14.71 -22.83 -67.71
N VAL A 216 15.06 -23.58 -66.66
CA VAL A 216 15.51 -24.97 -66.80
C VAL A 216 14.37 -25.86 -67.30
N PHE A 217 13.15 -25.70 -66.78
CA PHE A 217 11.98 -26.46 -67.23
C PHE A 217 11.61 -26.15 -68.68
N SER A 218 11.59 -24.89 -69.08
CA SER A 218 11.25 -24.50 -70.45
C SER A 218 12.27 -25.03 -71.46
N ASN A 219 13.57 -25.00 -71.14
CA ASN A 219 14.61 -25.59 -71.99
C ASN A 219 14.52 -27.13 -72.06
N TYR A 220 14.11 -27.80 -70.99
CA TYR A 220 13.95 -29.26 -70.99
C TYR A 220 12.76 -29.72 -71.87
N PHE A 221 11.68 -28.92 -71.93
CA PHE A 221 10.48 -29.26 -72.70
C PHE A 221 10.49 -28.78 -74.16
N LEU A 222 11.35 -27.84 -74.53
CA LEU A 222 11.42 -27.28 -75.89
C LEU A 222 12.30 -28.09 -76.88
N HIS A 223 12.84 -29.24 -76.49
CA HIS A 223 13.58 -30.12 -77.40
C HIS A 223 12.83 -31.41 -77.78
N PRO A 224 11.93 -31.36 -78.79
CA PRO A 224 11.54 -32.54 -79.55
C PRO A 224 12.41 -32.68 -80.83
N ASN A 225 13.19 -33.76 -80.88
CA ASN A 225 13.56 -34.54 -82.07
C ASN A 225 13.79 -33.82 -83.42
N ASN A 226 14.83 -33.00 -83.54
CA ASN A 226 15.37 -32.66 -84.87
C ASN A 226 16.88 -32.90 -84.93
N SER A 227 17.28 -33.86 -85.75
CA SER A 227 18.63 -34.44 -85.87
C SER A 227 19.62 -33.63 -86.71
N SER A 228 19.45 -32.31 -86.81
CA SER A 228 20.35 -31.44 -87.59
C SER A 228 20.94 -30.24 -86.82
N SER A 229 20.90 -30.24 -85.48
CA SER A 229 21.19 -29.06 -84.64
C SER A 229 22.52 -29.07 -83.86
N ASN A 230 23.49 -29.93 -84.20
CA ASN A 230 24.74 -30.05 -83.43
C ASN A 230 25.63 -28.80 -83.40
N VAL A 231 25.46 -27.85 -84.33
CA VAL A 231 26.21 -26.58 -84.33
C VAL A 231 25.52 -25.50 -83.48
N VAL A 232 24.19 -25.39 -83.55
CA VAL A 232 23.41 -24.42 -82.76
C VAL A 232 23.42 -24.77 -81.27
N LEU A 233 23.35 -26.06 -80.93
CA LEU A 233 23.47 -26.57 -79.56
C LEU A 233 24.81 -26.22 -78.88
N ARG A 234 25.89 -26.09 -79.67
CA ARG A 234 27.23 -25.77 -79.14
C ARG A 234 27.36 -24.30 -78.75
N ASP A 235 26.75 -23.41 -79.52
CA ASP A 235 26.79 -21.97 -79.24
C ASP A 235 25.80 -21.59 -78.14
N GLU A 236 24.62 -22.21 -78.08
CA GLU A 236 23.69 -22.06 -76.94
C GLU A 236 24.27 -22.60 -75.63
N SER A 237 24.97 -23.74 -75.67
CA SER A 237 25.67 -24.28 -74.49
C SER A 237 26.74 -23.32 -73.96
N LYS A 238 27.50 -22.65 -74.84
CA LYS A 238 28.49 -21.65 -74.43
C LYS A 238 27.84 -20.41 -73.83
N LEU A 239 26.73 -19.95 -74.40
CA LEU A 239 25.99 -18.80 -73.89
C LEU A 239 25.38 -19.10 -72.50
N ILE A 240 24.82 -20.31 -72.32
CA ILE A 240 24.28 -20.75 -71.03
C ILE A 240 25.39 -20.82 -69.97
N GLU A 241 26.57 -21.33 -70.31
CA GLU A 241 27.67 -21.42 -69.34
C GLU A 241 28.25 -20.03 -68.99
N GLN A 242 28.28 -19.09 -69.95
CA GLN A 242 28.61 -17.69 -69.67
C GLN A 242 27.59 -17.03 -68.75
N ILE A 243 26.29 -17.17 -69.03
CA ILE A 243 25.22 -16.61 -68.19
C ILE A 243 25.31 -17.20 -66.77
N LYS A 244 25.56 -18.51 -66.67
CA LYS A 244 25.73 -19.20 -65.38
C LYS A 244 26.93 -18.64 -64.61
N GLN A 245 28.07 -18.42 -65.26
CA GLN A 245 29.23 -17.77 -64.63
C GLN A 245 28.91 -16.36 -64.16
N THR A 246 28.29 -15.53 -65.00
CA THR A 246 27.95 -14.14 -64.64
C THR A 246 26.96 -14.08 -63.48
N VAL A 247 25.93 -14.94 -63.48
CA VAL A 247 24.97 -15.04 -62.37
C VAL A 247 25.66 -15.51 -61.10
N GLN A 248 26.57 -16.48 -61.21
CA GLN A 248 27.31 -17.00 -60.06
C GLN A 248 28.23 -15.94 -59.45
N GLU A 249 28.92 -15.14 -60.26
CA GLU A 249 29.73 -14.00 -59.82
C GLU A 249 28.89 -12.88 -59.18
N GLN A 250 27.75 -12.53 -59.77
CA GLN A 250 26.84 -11.54 -59.19
C GLN A 250 26.27 -12.03 -57.84
N MET A 251 26.01 -13.33 -57.72
CA MET A 251 25.49 -13.91 -56.50
C MET A 251 26.54 -13.94 -55.38
N THR A 252 27.81 -14.25 -55.68
CA THR A 252 28.90 -14.14 -54.71
C THR A 252 29.15 -12.71 -54.27
N LEU A 253 29.10 -11.73 -55.19
CA LEU A 253 29.23 -10.31 -54.85
C LEU A 253 28.09 -9.83 -53.94
N LEU A 254 26.85 -10.20 -54.25
CA LEU A 254 25.69 -9.85 -53.42
C LEU A 254 25.78 -10.51 -52.04
N GLN A 255 26.19 -11.79 -51.97
CA GLN A 255 26.39 -12.49 -50.70
C GLN A 255 27.48 -11.82 -49.85
N LEU A 256 28.57 -11.37 -50.48
CA LEU A 256 29.65 -10.67 -49.80
C LEU A 256 29.21 -9.31 -49.27
N ASP A 257 28.50 -8.51 -50.07
CA ASP A 257 27.98 -7.21 -49.65
C ASP A 257 26.96 -7.34 -48.51
N THR A 258 26.03 -8.30 -48.62
CA THR A 258 25.06 -8.58 -47.55
C THR A 258 25.76 -9.02 -46.26
N LYS A 259 26.81 -9.85 -46.37
CA LYS A 259 27.61 -10.28 -45.22
C LYS A 259 28.30 -9.09 -44.57
N ASN A 260 28.89 -8.18 -45.36
CA ASN A 260 29.55 -6.99 -44.85
C ASN A 260 28.57 -6.04 -44.13
N GLN A 261 27.37 -5.81 -44.70
CA GLN A 261 26.33 -5.00 -44.06
C GLN A 261 25.83 -5.62 -42.74
N ILE A 262 25.69 -6.95 -42.68
CA ILE A 262 25.32 -7.65 -41.44
C ILE A 262 26.41 -7.47 -40.37
N GLU A 263 27.69 -7.60 -40.74
CA GLU A 263 28.79 -7.38 -39.80
C GLU A 263 28.87 -5.93 -39.32
N GLU A 264 28.64 -4.95 -40.20
CA GLU A 264 28.58 -3.53 -39.82
C GLU A 264 27.43 -3.23 -38.85
N MET A 265 26.22 -3.75 -39.13
CA MET A 265 25.07 -3.62 -38.23
C MET A 265 25.32 -4.30 -36.88
N LYS A 266 25.89 -5.50 -36.87
CA LYS A 266 26.30 -6.20 -35.65
C LYS A 266 27.26 -5.35 -34.84
N HIS A 267 28.27 -4.77 -35.48
CA HIS A 267 29.29 -4.00 -34.79
C HIS A 267 28.68 -2.73 -34.16
N LYS A 268 27.82 -2.02 -34.89
CA LYS A 268 27.13 -0.82 -34.40
C LYS A 268 26.21 -1.14 -33.21
N TRP A 269 25.46 -2.23 -33.29
CA TRP A 269 24.58 -2.68 -32.20
C TRP A 269 25.36 -3.14 -30.99
N PHE A 270 26.48 -3.84 -31.19
CA PHE A 270 27.35 -4.24 -30.10
C PHE A 270 27.89 -3.01 -29.35
N GLU A 271 28.26 -1.94 -30.06
CA GLU A 271 28.65 -0.68 -29.41
C GLU A 271 27.52 -0.03 -28.61
N GLU A 272 26.29 -0.01 -29.13
CA GLU A 272 25.12 0.53 -28.40
C GLU A 272 24.81 -0.30 -27.14
N ILE A 273 24.79 -1.62 -27.25
CA ILE A 273 24.58 -2.53 -26.10
C ILE A 273 25.70 -2.35 -25.05
N MET A 274 26.95 -2.19 -25.48
CA MET A 274 28.06 -1.96 -24.56
C MET A 274 27.93 -0.63 -23.81
N LYS A 275 27.45 0.43 -24.48
CA LYS A 275 27.13 1.71 -23.81
C LYS A 275 26.01 1.55 -22.78
N ASP A 276 24.96 0.81 -23.09
CA ASP A 276 23.86 0.56 -22.16
C ASP A 276 24.31 -0.28 -20.95
N ILE A 277 25.15 -1.30 -21.17
CA ILE A 277 25.76 -2.09 -20.09
C ILE A 277 26.62 -1.20 -19.18
N GLU A 278 27.41 -0.31 -19.76
CA GLU A 278 28.26 0.61 -19.01
C GLU A 278 27.43 1.63 -18.22
N TYR A 279 26.35 2.14 -18.81
CA TYR A 279 25.37 2.97 -18.13
C TYR A 279 24.71 2.25 -16.94
N ILE A 280 24.26 1.00 -17.12
CA ILE A 280 23.67 0.20 -16.04
C ILE A 280 24.68 -0.05 -14.92
N LYS A 281 25.96 -0.28 -15.26
CA LYS A 281 27.03 -0.42 -14.25
C LYS A 281 27.21 0.87 -13.43
N LEU A 282 27.28 2.02 -14.10
CA LEU A 282 27.37 3.33 -13.43
C LEU A 282 26.14 3.60 -12.56
N PHE A 283 24.94 3.28 -13.04
CA PHE A 283 23.70 3.39 -12.28
C PHE A 283 23.73 2.53 -11.01
N ASN A 284 24.10 1.25 -11.14
CA ASN A 284 24.24 0.35 -9.99
C ASN A 284 25.30 0.81 -8.98
N GLN A 285 26.40 1.42 -9.44
CA GLN A 285 27.40 2.02 -8.56
C GLN A 285 26.83 3.22 -7.80
N LYS A 286 26.10 4.11 -8.49
CA LYS A 286 25.43 5.26 -7.87
C LYS A 286 24.42 4.81 -6.81
N LEU A 287 23.61 3.81 -7.14
CA LEU A 287 22.60 3.25 -6.24
C LEU A 287 23.22 2.60 -5.00
N LYS A 288 24.38 1.94 -5.14
CA LYS A 288 25.16 1.45 -3.99
C LYS A 288 25.63 2.58 -3.07
N ILE A 289 26.11 3.68 -3.64
CA ILE A 289 26.54 4.85 -2.85
C ILE A 289 25.35 5.44 -2.09
N GLU A 290 24.21 5.63 -2.76
CA GLU A 290 22.98 6.17 -2.14
C GLU A 290 22.48 5.26 -1.00
N ILE A 291 22.55 3.93 -1.18
CA ILE A 291 22.20 2.97 -0.11
C ILE A 291 23.16 3.11 1.09
N ILE A 292 24.46 3.25 0.87
CA ILE A 292 25.45 3.42 1.94
C ILE A 292 25.21 4.74 2.69
N GLU A 293 24.93 5.83 1.97
CA GLU A 293 24.61 7.13 2.56
C GLU A 293 23.31 7.07 3.37
N PHE A 294 22.28 6.40 2.85
CA PHE A 294 21.03 6.18 3.56
C PHE A 294 21.25 5.35 4.84
N GLN A 295 22.01 4.26 4.78
CA GLN A 295 22.35 3.45 5.95
C GLN A 295 23.11 4.25 7.02
N LYS A 296 24.06 5.10 6.59
CA LYS A 296 24.79 5.99 7.49
C LYS A 296 23.85 6.98 8.15
N SER A 297 23.02 7.67 7.37
CA SER A 297 22.02 8.61 7.87
C SER A 297 21.05 7.95 8.86
N TYR A 298 20.59 6.73 8.55
CA TYR A 298 19.73 5.95 9.44
C TYR A 298 20.41 5.60 10.76
N LYS A 299 21.68 5.18 10.72
CA LYS A 299 22.45 4.86 11.93
C LYS A 299 22.66 6.09 12.81
N ASP A 300 22.99 7.23 12.20
CA ASP A 300 23.17 8.50 12.91
C ASP A 300 21.85 8.96 13.54
N HIS A 301 20.73 8.83 12.81
CA HIS A 301 19.40 9.13 13.33
C HIS A 301 19.00 8.22 14.49
N PHE A 302 19.24 6.91 14.39
CA PHE A 302 18.98 5.95 15.46
C PHE A 302 19.80 6.26 16.72
N TYR A 303 21.07 6.63 16.55
CA TYR A 303 21.94 7.00 17.67
C TYR A 303 21.47 8.29 18.34
N ALA A 304 21.12 9.31 17.56
CA ALA A 304 20.54 10.56 18.07
C ALA A 304 19.23 10.28 18.83
N GLN A 305 18.36 9.42 18.29
CA GLN A 305 17.10 9.03 18.94
C GLN A 305 17.34 8.31 20.27
N SER A 306 18.33 7.40 20.33
CA SER A 306 18.71 6.72 21.57
C SER A 306 19.17 7.71 22.64
N GLN A 307 19.96 8.72 22.25
CA GLN A 307 20.37 9.79 23.18
C GLN A 307 19.19 10.64 23.66
N ILE A 308 18.26 11.01 22.76
CA ILE A 308 17.03 11.74 23.13
C ILE A 308 16.22 10.93 24.14
N ASN A 309 15.99 9.64 23.88
CA ASN A 309 15.23 8.76 24.78
C ASN A 309 15.91 8.65 26.16
N ASN A 310 17.24 8.53 26.21
CA ASN A 310 17.97 8.50 27.48
C ASN A 310 17.84 9.83 28.24
N ASN A 311 17.95 10.96 27.55
CA ASN A 311 17.77 12.28 28.17
C ASN A 311 16.34 12.47 28.69
N GLN A 312 15.33 12.02 27.96
CA GLN A 312 13.93 12.04 28.37
C GLN A 312 13.69 11.16 29.59
N LYS A 313 14.28 9.96 29.63
CA LYS A 313 14.21 9.08 30.80
C LYS A 313 14.76 9.78 32.05
N ILE A 314 15.91 10.43 31.94
CA ILE A 314 16.51 11.21 33.04
C ILE A 314 15.60 12.38 33.46
N GLN A 315 14.97 13.07 32.50
CA GLN A 315 14.03 14.16 32.80
C GLN A 315 12.78 13.66 33.54
N ILE A 316 12.23 12.51 33.14
CA ILE A 316 11.08 11.89 33.81
C ILE A 316 11.45 11.51 35.26
N GLU A 317 12.60 10.85 35.46
CA GLU A 317 13.08 10.49 36.80
C GLU A 317 13.25 11.73 37.70
N ASN A 318 13.76 12.84 37.15
CA ASN A 318 13.88 14.11 37.88
C ASN A 318 12.50 14.73 38.22
N LEU A 319 11.53 14.67 37.30
CA LEU A 319 10.18 15.18 37.52
C LEU A 319 9.45 14.36 38.58
N GLU A 320 9.58 13.03 38.55
CA GLU A 320 9.03 12.13 39.58
C GLU A 320 9.58 12.48 40.96
N GLN A 321 10.89 12.75 41.06
CA GLN A 321 11.51 13.18 42.32
C GLN A 321 10.98 14.55 42.78
N GLN A 322 10.79 15.51 41.88
CA GLN A 322 10.20 16.82 42.21
C GLN A 322 8.77 16.70 42.72
N ILE A 323 7.93 15.88 42.06
CA ILE A 323 6.56 15.62 42.48
C ILE A 323 6.55 14.96 43.87
N GLY A 324 7.45 14.01 44.12
CA GLY A 324 7.60 13.39 45.45
C GLY A 324 7.90 14.41 46.54
N ASN A 325 8.84 15.33 46.30
CA ASN A 325 9.20 16.39 47.23
C ASN A 325 8.04 17.37 47.48
N GLN A 326 7.31 17.76 46.43
CA GLN A 326 6.14 18.64 46.55
C GLN A 326 5.00 17.97 47.33
N THR A 327 4.77 16.67 47.09
CA THR A 327 3.76 15.89 47.81
C THR A 327 4.06 15.85 49.31
N GLN A 328 5.33 15.66 49.70
CA GLN A 328 5.75 15.74 51.10
C GLN A 328 5.54 17.14 51.70
N MET A 329 5.82 18.20 50.94
CA MET A 329 5.59 19.57 51.38
C MET A 329 4.11 19.86 51.62
N ILE A 330 3.23 19.39 50.74
CA ILE A 330 1.77 19.49 50.90
C ILE A 330 1.32 18.75 52.16
N MET A 331 1.76 17.50 52.37
CA MET A 331 1.46 16.74 53.59
C MET A 331 1.90 17.48 54.86
N ASN A 332 3.08 18.09 54.84
CA ASN A 332 3.58 18.87 55.98
C ASN A 332 2.75 20.14 56.24
N LEU A 333 2.32 20.83 55.19
CA LEU A 333 1.42 21.99 55.31
C LEU A 333 0.05 21.59 55.85
N ASP A 334 -0.49 20.46 55.38
CA ASP A 334 -1.79 19.96 55.82
C ASP A 334 -1.77 19.57 57.31
N MET A 335 -0.69 18.91 57.76
CA MET A 335 -0.46 18.66 59.19
C MET A 335 -0.35 19.96 60.00
N LYS A 336 0.35 20.98 59.50
CA LYS A 336 0.44 22.29 60.18
C LYS A 336 -0.91 23.00 60.25
N LEU A 337 -1.72 22.94 59.19
CA LEU A 337 -3.07 23.48 59.15
C LEU A 337 -3.99 22.78 60.16
N GLN A 338 -3.92 21.45 60.24
CA GLN A 338 -4.64 20.68 61.24
C GLN A 338 -4.24 21.07 62.66
N ASN A 339 -2.94 21.25 62.94
CA ASN A 339 -2.47 21.71 64.24
C ASN A 339 -2.93 23.14 64.56
N TYR A 340 -2.83 24.07 63.59
CA TYR A 340 -3.29 25.44 63.76
C TYR A 340 -4.80 25.54 63.98
N SER A 341 -5.60 24.72 63.30
CA SER A 341 -7.06 24.66 63.51
C SER A 341 -7.42 24.17 64.91
N LYS A 342 -6.63 23.26 65.49
CA LYS A 342 -6.76 22.82 66.89
C LYS A 342 -6.38 23.94 67.87
N ASP A 343 -5.28 24.66 67.62
CA ASP A 343 -4.83 25.77 68.47
C ASP A 343 -5.78 26.98 68.44
N LYS A 344 -6.44 27.22 67.30
CA LYS A 344 -7.44 28.29 67.13
C LYS A 344 -8.77 27.97 67.83
N GLN A 345 -9.10 26.69 68.03
CA GLN A 345 -10.21 26.27 68.91
C GLN A 345 -9.89 26.48 70.40
N GLN A 346 -8.62 26.67 70.77
CA GLN A 346 -8.19 26.86 72.16
C GLN A 346 -7.80 28.32 72.51
N SER A 347 -7.70 29.23 71.54
CA SER A 347 -7.27 30.62 71.80
C SER A 347 -8.16 31.65 71.10
N SER A 348 -9.21 32.09 71.79
CA SER A 348 -9.95 33.30 71.46
C SER A 348 -9.18 34.55 71.90
N GLN A 349 -8.06 34.85 71.26
CA GLN A 349 -7.45 36.18 71.34
C GLN A 349 -6.84 36.59 70.00
N LYS A 350 -7.41 37.67 69.46
CA LYS A 350 -7.02 38.38 68.24
C LYS A 350 -5.52 38.66 68.22
N LYS A 351 -4.84 38.15 67.20
CA LYS A 351 -3.59 38.72 66.69
C LYS A 351 -3.81 38.98 65.21
N ASP A 352 -3.73 40.25 64.82
CA ASP A 352 -3.77 40.68 63.43
C ASP A 352 -2.54 40.10 62.71
N ILE A 353 -2.81 39.11 61.87
CA ILE A 353 -1.82 38.53 60.97
C ILE A 353 -1.71 39.47 59.77
N ASN A 354 -0.48 39.84 59.44
CA ASN A 354 -0.14 40.75 58.34
C ASN A 354 -0.59 40.16 56.99
N THR A 355 -1.79 40.56 56.55
CA THR A 355 -2.48 40.04 55.36
C THR A 355 -1.72 40.29 54.06
N GLN A 356 -0.83 41.29 54.02
CA GLN A 356 -0.03 41.60 52.83
C GLN A 356 1.03 40.53 52.49
N ASP A 357 1.68 39.93 53.49
CA ASP A 357 2.67 38.87 53.23
C ASP A 357 2.00 37.58 52.73
N LEU A 358 0.79 37.29 53.23
CA LEU A 358 -0.02 36.17 52.78
C LEU A 358 -0.52 36.36 51.35
N GLU A 359 -0.95 37.58 50.99
CA GLU A 359 -1.37 37.92 49.62
C GLU A 359 -0.21 37.76 48.63
N ALA A 360 1.00 38.23 48.99
CA ALA A 360 2.19 38.11 48.17
C ALA A 360 2.61 36.64 47.97
N GLN A 361 2.59 35.84 49.05
CA GLN A 361 2.85 34.40 48.96
C GLN A 361 1.79 33.66 48.13
N PHE A 362 0.53 34.08 48.18
CA PHE A 362 -0.54 33.49 47.38
C PHE A 362 -0.36 33.81 45.89
N GLN A 363 -0.01 35.06 45.55
CA GLN A 363 0.25 35.46 44.16
C GLN A 363 1.47 34.75 43.57
N GLU A 364 2.56 34.62 44.32
CA GLU A 364 3.75 33.89 43.88
C GLU A 364 3.45 32.39 43.69
N THR A 365 2.71 31.78 44.63
CA THR A 365 2.26 30.39 44.50
C THR A 365 1.39 30.20 43.26
N HIS A 366 0.43 31.09 43.02
CA HIS A 366 -0.44 31.04 41.84
C HIS A 366 0.35 31.20 40.53
N LYS A 367 1.40 32.01 40.51
CA LYS A 367 2.32 32.14 39.36
C LYS A 367 3.10 30.86 39.12
N GLN A 368 3.57 30.20 40.19
CA GLN A 368 4.27 28.91 40.10
C GLN A 368 3.35 27.79 39.61
N VAL A 369 2.10 27.74 40.09
CA VAL A 369 1.09 26.77 39.60
C VAL A 369 0.83 26.96 38.11
N LYS A 370 0.60 28.20 37.64
CA LYS A 370 0.42 28.47 36.20
C LYS A 370 1.63 28.08 35.35
N ALA A 371 2.85 28.25 35.87
CA ALA A 371 4.06 27.84 35.16
C ALA A 371 4.20 26.31 35.08
N VAL A 372 3.72 25.59 36.10
CA VAL A 372 3.66 24.12 36.09
C VAL A 372 2.59 23.63 35.12
N ASP A 373 1.39 24.22 35.13
CA ASP A 373 0.32 23.87 34.18
C ASP A 373 0.78 24.04 32.73
N LEU A 374 1.47 25.14 32.41
CA LEU A 374 1.99 25.38 31.07
C LEU A 374 3.05 24.34 30.64
N LYS A 375 3.94 23.95 31.57
CA LYS A 375 4.93 22.89 31.32
C LYS A 375 4.25 21.54 31.12
N PHE A 376 3.19 21.25 31.89
CA PHE A 376 2.41 20.04 31.75
C PHE A 376 1.71 19.96 30.38
N GLU A 377 1.05 21.03 29.94
CA GLU A 377 0.41 21.10 28.62
C GLU A 377 1.42 20.93 27.47
N THR A 378 2.61 21.54 27.61
CA THR A 378 3.69 21.39 26.62
C THR A 378 4.17 19.95 26.54
N ALA A 379 4.42 19.30 27.69
CA ALA A 379 4.81 17.90 27.74
C ALA A 379 3.71 16.97 27.18
N LEU A 380 2.44 17.29 27.44
CA LEU A 380 1.30 16.55 26.91
C LEU A 380 1.26 16.60 25.37
N GLU A 381 1.50 17.77 24.77
CA GLU A 381 1.57 17.90 23.31
C GLU A 381 2.77 17.19 22.68
N GLU A 382 3.94 17.21 23.34
CA GLU A 382 5.10 16.43 22.89
C GLU A 382 4.82 14.93 22.90
N VAL A 383 4.15 14.43 23.95
CA VAL A 383 3.72 13.03 24.04
C VAL A 383 2.71 12.68 22.96
N LYS A 384 1.70 13.54 22.70
CA LYS A 384 0.73 13.34 21.61
C LYS A 384 1.44 13.23 20.26
N LYS A 385 2.36 14.15 19.97
CA LYS A 385 3.14 14.13 18.72
C LYS A 385 3.94 12.85 18.58
N PHE A 386 4.65 12.44 19.63
CA PHE A 386 5.40 11.19 19.65
C PHE A 386 4.51 9.95 19.37
N VAL A 387 3.32 9.89 19.96
CA VAL A 387 2.37 8.80 19.73
C VAL A 387 1.89 8.78 18.28
N VAL A 388 1.59 9.93 17.69
CA VAL A 388 1.20 10.04 16.27
C VAL A 388 2.32 9.56 15.36
N ASP A 389 3.55 10.02 15.57
CA ASP A 389 4.73 9.62 14.80
C ASP A 389 4.96 8.10 14.91
N LYS A 390 4.76 7.51 16.09
CA LYS A 390 4.84 6.06 16.30
C LYS A 390 3.76 5.28 15.57
N ILE A 391 2.53 5.78 15.52
CA ILE A 391 1.43 5.17 14.77
C ILE A 391 1.75 5.16 13.27
N GLU A 392 2.28 6.26 12.74
CA GLU A 392 2.62 6.37 11.31
C GLU A 392 3.76 5.42 10.93
N ILE A 393 4.81 5.34 11.76
CA ILE A 393 5.91 4.40 11.56
C ILE A 393 5.41 2.95 11.61
N ASN A 394 4.59 2.59 12.59
CA ASN A 394 4.01 1.24 12.70
C ASN A 394 3.10 0.92 11.51
N ARG A 395 2.34 1.88 11.00
CA ARG A 395 1.53 1.72 9.79
C ARG A 395 2.39 1.45 8.56
N HIS A 396 3.54 2.11 8.46
CA HIS A 396 4.48 1.87 7.36
C HIS A 396 5.09 0.46 7.41
N TYR A 397 5.51 0.01 8.60
CA TYR A 397 5.99 -1.37 8.80
C TYR A 397 4.90 -2.41 8.54
N TYR A 398 3.68 -2.17 9.00
CA TYR A 398 2.55 -3.06 8.75
C TYR A 398 2.24 -3.19 7.25
N ASN A 399 2.27 -2.09 6.50
CA ASN A 399 2.08 -2.11 5.06
C ASN A 399 3.20 -2.88 4.33
N ALA A 400 4.46 -2.69 4.74
CA ALA A 400 5.58 -3.44 4.17
C ALA A 400 5.48 -4.95 4.46
N GLN A 401 4.96 -5.33 5.63
CA GLN A 401 4.68 -6.73 5.98
C GLN A 401 3.53 -7.31 5.15
N LEU A 402 2.48 -6.53 4.86
CA LEU A 402 1.40 -6.94 3.96
C LEU A 402 1.90 -7.20 2.52
N GLU A 403 2.95 -6.51 2.07
CA GLU A 403 3.53 -6.76 0.74
C GLU A 403 4.22 -8.13 0.62
N LEU A 404 4.59 -8.76 1.75
CA LEU A 404 5.17 -10.11 1.78
C LEU A 404 4.11 -11.21 1.70
N LEU A 405 2.88 -10.92 2.13
CA LEU A 405 1.83 -11.93 2.25
C LEU A 405 1.42 -12.51 0.90
N GLY A 406 1.34 -13.84 0.84
CA GLY A 406 0.86 -14.55 -0.33
C GLY A 406 1.85 -14.56 -1.50
N ARG A 407 3.12 -14.21 -1.28
CA ARG A 407 4.11 -14.11 -2.36
C ARG A 407 5.29 -15.05 -2.15
N ILE A 408 5.86 -15.48 -3.28
CA ILE A 408 7.13 -16.22 -3.33
C ILE A 408 8.21 -15.22 -3.73
N HIS A 409 9.26 -15.14 -2.92
CA HIS A 409 10.40 -14.25 -3.12
C HIS A 409 11.67 -15.07 -3.37
N THR A 410 12.48 -14.60 -4.32
CA THR A 410 13.81 -15.13 -4.63
C THR A 410 14.87 -14.12 -4.21
N ASP A 411 16.01 -14.59 -3.68
CA ASP A 411 17.14 -13.74 -3.26
C ASP A 411 16.72 -12.60 -2.30
N PHE A 412 16.06 -12.96 -1.20
CA PHE A 412 15.48 -12.00 -0.25
C PHE A 412 16.37 -11.78 0.98
N PRO A 413 16.92 -10.57 1.21
CA PRO A 413 17.80 -10.28 2.34
C PRO A 413 17.10 -10.31 3.70
N PHE A 414 17.73 -10.93 4.71
CA PHE A 414 17.20 -10.97 6.08
C PHE A 414 17.06 -9.57 6.71
N ILE A 415 17.90 -8.61 6.30
CA ILE A 415 17.81 -7.23 6.82
C ILE A 415 16.46 -6.56 6.50
N LEU A 416 15.77 -7.03 5.46
CA LEU A 416 14.42 -6.56 5.12
C LEU A 416 13.33 -7.23 5.97
N LEU A 417 13.65 -8.29 6.72
CA LEU A 417 12.77 -8.91 7.73
C LEU A 417 12.96 -8.28 9.12
N SER A 418 13.28 -6.99 9.17
CA SER A 418 13.40 -6.27 10.44
C SER A 418 12.10 -6.38 11.25
N GLY A 419 12.22 -6.84 12.51
CA GLY A 419 11.09 -7.11 13.41
C GLY A 419 10.61 -8.57 13.42
N PHE A 420 11.01 -9.40 12.45
CA PHE A 420 10.73 -10.83 12.51
C PHE A 420 11.68 -11.53 13.48
N GLN A 421 11.13 -12.44 14.28
CA GLN A 421 11.90 -13.34 15.13
C GLN A 421 12.30 -14.59 14.34
N GLN A 422 13.56 -15.01 14.45
CA GLN A 422 14.04 -16.28 13.90
C GLN A 422 13.61 -17.44 14.82
N TYR A 423 12.78 -18.34 14.32
CA TYR A 423 12.33 -19.54 15.04
C TYR A 423 13.14 -20.78 14.70
N TYR A 424 13.63 -20.86 13.46
CA TYR A 424 14.42 -21.98 13.00
C TYR A 424 15.45 -21.53 11.97
N LEU A 425 16.68 -22.05 12.08
CA LEU A 425 17.78 -21.86 11.14
C LEU A 425 18.78 -23.01 11.33
N LYS A 426 18.76 -23.98 10.42
CA LYS A 426 19.68 -25.12 10.42
C LYS A 426 19.99 -25.54 8.99
N ASP A 427 21.14 -26.17 8.77
CA ASP A 427 21.42 -26.82 7.49
C ASP A 427 20.44 -27.98 7.22
N PHE A 428 20.31 -28.38 5.96
CA PHE A 428 19.38 -29.42 5.58
C PHE A 428 19.76 -30.84 6.01
N SER A 429 21.01 -31.08 6.42
CA SER A 429 21.43 -32.38 6.95
C SER A 429 20.84 -32.64 8.33
N VAL A 430 20.37 -31.60 9.03
CA VAL A 430 19.69 -31.71 10.31
C VAL A 430 18.26 -32.18 10.13
N LYS A 431 17.85 -33.19 10.93
CA LYS A 431 16.46 -33.64 11.00
C LYS A 431 15.55 -32.51 11.48
N PHE A 432 14.43 -32.30 10.79
CA PHE A 432 13.36 -31.39 11.20
C PHE A 432 12.11 -32.18 11.64
N PRO A 433 11.90 -32.38 12.94
CA PRO A 433 10.76 -33.14 13.45
C PRO A 433 9.45 -32.37 13.31
N TYR A 434 8.34 -33.10 13.11
CA TYR A 434 7.01 -32.48 13.09
C TYR A 434 6.63 -31.78 14.41
N GLU A 435 7.16 -32.25 15.55
CA GLU A 435 6.96 -31.60 16.84
C GLU A 435 7.58 -30.19 16.92
N THR A 436 8.63 -29.90 16.13
CA THR A 436 9.18 -28.55 16.02
C THR A 436 8.18 -27.61 15.34
N ILE A 437 7.45 -28.08 14.32
CA ILE A 437 6.38 -27.31 13.68
C ILE A 437 5.29 -26.96 14.70
N LYS A 438 4.83 -27.95 15.48
CA LYS A 438 3.82 -27.70 16.52
C LYS A 438 4.29 -26.70 17.57
N SER A 439 5.53 -26.81 18.02
CA SER A 439 6.12 -25.87 18.99
C SER A 439 6.14 -24.44 18.45
N ILE A 440 6.60 -24.26 17.20
CA ILE A 440 6.56 -22.96 16.52
C ILE A 440 5.12 -22.45 16.38
N GLN A 441 4.21 -23.29 15.88
CA GLN A 441 2.79 -22.94 15.72
C GLN A 441 2.12 -22.52 17.04
N GLN A 442 2.42 -23.21 18.14
CA GLN A 442 1.88 -22.89 19.48
C GLN A 442 2.41 -21.56 20.04
N SER A 443 3.58 -21.12 19.61
CA SER A 443 4.20 -19.87 20.03
C SER A 443 3.75 -18.64 19.22
N LEU A 444 2.93 -18.85 18.19
CA LEU A 444 2.49 -17.82 17.26
C LEU A 444 0.98 -17.58 17.36
N SER A 445 0.58 -16.33 17.17
CA SER A 445 -0.83 -16.01 16.92
C SER A 445 -1.25 -16.62 15.56
N HIS A 446 -2.53 -16.94 15.39
CA HIS A 446 -3.01 -17.45 14.10
C HIS A 446 -2.74 -16.47 12.97
N GLN A 447 -2.77 -15.16 13.25
CA GLN A 447 -2.57 -14.07 12.31
C GLN A 447 -1.10 -13.64 12.17
N ALA A 448 -0.17 -14.30 12.87
CA ALA A 448 1.25 -14.02 12.73
C ALA A 448 1.67 -14.27 11.27
N ILE A 449 2.58 -13.43 10.75
CA ILE A 449 3.13 -13.59 9.41
C ILE A 449 4.36 -14.47 9.53
N VAL A 450 4.36 -15.58 8.81
CA VAL A 450 5.42 -16.58 8.82
C VAL A 450 6.08 -16.60 7.45
N CYS A 451 7.39 -16.41 7.44
CA CYS A 451 8.24 -16.51 6.28
C CYS A 451 9.09 -17.79 6.40
N LEU A 452 8.97 -18.66 5.40
CA LEU A 452 9.59 -19.98 5.37
C LEU A 452 10.35 -20.15 4.07
N GLY A 453 11.55 -20.72 4.11
CA GLY A 453 12.34 -20.88 2.88
C GLY A 453 13.70 -21.54 3.06
N GLY A 454 14.43 -21.58 1.94
CA GLY A 454 15.78 -22.12 1.84
C GLY A 454 16.84 -21.02 1.78
N ILE A 455 17.99 -21.27 2.38
CA ILE A 455 19.12 -20.32 2.49
C ILE A 455 20.42 -20.97 2.00
N ASP A 456 21.38 -20.15 1.57
CA ASP A 456 22.76 -20.60 1.32
C ASP A 456 23.54 -20.47 2.63
N MET A 457 24.16 -21.54 3.10
CA MET A 457 24.94 -21.53 4.34
C MET A 457 26.26 -20.77 4.19
N LYS A 458 26.74 -20.53 2.97
CA LYS A 458 27.92 -19.68 2.69
C LYS A 458 27.58 -18.20 2.76
N THR A 459 26.34 -17.84 2.44
CA THR A 459 25.81 -16.47 2.56
C THR A 459 24.48 -16.49 3.33
N PRO A 460 24.52 -16.74 4.66
CA PRO A 460 23.32 -16.95 5.47
C PRO A 460 22.61 -15.64 5.85
N ASP A 461 22.81 -14.57 5.08
CA ASP A 461 22.21 -13.25 5.27
C ASP A 461 20.93 -13.05 4.44
N ARG A 462 20.51 -14.08 3.71
CA ARG A 462 19.40 -14.03 2.77
C ARG A 462 18.74 -15.38 2.53
N PHE A 463 17.47 -15.34 2.16
CA PHE A 463 16.77 -16.47 1.56
C PHE A 463 17.11 -16.58 0.07
N ILE A 464 17.52 -17.77 -0.37
CA ILE A 464 17.57 -18.08 -1.81
C ILE A 464 16.15 -18.05 -2.36
N LEU A 465 15.23 -18.67 -1.63
CA LEU A 465 13.82 -18.77 -1.97
C LEU A 465 13.01 -18.83 -0.68
N MET A 466 11.96 -18.01 -0.59
CA MET A 466 11.04 -18.00 0.54
C MET A 466 9.63 -17.69 0.09
N ALA A 467 8.65 -18.02 0.93
CA ALA A 467 7.30 -17.50 0.82
C ALA A 467 6.83 -17.06 2.21
N CYS A 468 5.97 -16.04 2.24
CA CYS A 468 5.35 -15.58 3.47
C CYS A 468 3.82 -15.68 3.39
N ASP A 469 3.22 -16.10 4.49
CA ASP A 469 1.77 -16.13 4.65
C ASP A 469 1.41 -16.09 6.13
N TYR A 470 0.12 -16.07 6.43
CA TYR A 470 -0.34 -16.21 7.81
C TYR A 470 0.02 -17.58 8.39
N ALA A 471 0.30 -17.64 9.70
CA ALA A 471 0.65 -18.88 10.39
C ALA A 471 -0.43 -19.96 10.20
N PHE A 472 -1.71 -19.57 10.21
CA PHE A 472 -2.81 -20.50 9.95
C PHE A 472 -2.83 -21.05 8.52
N GLU A 473 -2.23 -20.36 7.54
CA GLU A 473 -2.07 -20.83 6.17
C GLU A 473 -0.85 -21.77 6.06
N VAL A 474 0.33 -21.32 6.54
CA VAL A 474 1.60 -22.05 6.45
C VAL A 474 1.53 -23.40 7.16
N PHE A 475 0.93 -23.45 8.35
CA PHE A 475 0.87 -24.65 9.19
C PHE A 475 -0.43 -25.45 9.04
N GLN A 476 -1.26 -25.15 8.04
CA GLN A 476 -2.43 -25.97 7.76
C GLN A 476 -2.05 -27.30 7.12
N GLU A 477 -2.40 -28.41 7.77
CA GLU A 477 -2.18 -29.74 7.23
C GLU A 477 -2.87 -29.94 5.87
N THR A 478 -2.16 -30.60 4.96
CA THR A 478 -2.62 -30.96 3.62
C THR A 478 -2.81 -32.47 3.54
N VAL A 479 -3.98 -32.89 3.05
CA VAL A 479 -4.35 -34.31 2.98
C VAL A 479 -3.70 -35.01 1.78
N SER A 480 -3.51 -34.29 0.68
CA SER A 480 -3.01 -34.86 -0.57
C SER A 480 -1.47 -34.81 -0.66
N LYS A 481 -0.88 -35.89 -1.18
CA LYS A 481 0.55 -35.96 -1.54
C LYS A 481 0.84 -35.47 -2.96
N SER A 482 -0.19 -35.24 -3.75
CA SER A 482 -0.09 -34.84 -5.17
C SER A 482 -0.67 -33.44 -5.46
N LYS A 483 -1.29 -32.81 -4.45
CA LYS A 483 -1.93 -31.50 -4.58
C LYS A 483 -1.63 -30.64 -3.35
N ALA A 484 -1.03 -29.48 -3.59
CA ALA A 484 -0.87 -28.42 -2.61
C ALA A 484 -2.19 -27.65 -2.46
N ARG A 485 -2.39 -27.05 -1.29
CA ARG A 485 -3.55 -26.23 -0.98
C ARG A 485 -3.29 -24.79 -1.40
N LYS A 486 -4.20 -24.18 -2.16
CA LYS A 486 -4.10 -22.77 -2.53
C LYS A 486 -4.15 -21.88 -1.28
N SER A 487 -3.24 -20.91 -1.20
CA SER A 487 -3.28 -19.86 -0.19
C SER A 487 -4.54 -19.03 -0.34
N ARG A 488 -5.12 -18.57 0.78
CA ARG A 488 -6.21 -17.57 0.74
C ARG A 488 -5.71 -16.15 0.52
N SER A 489 -4.43 -15.90 0.75
CA SER A 489 -3.79 -14.59 0.64
C SER A 489 -3.34 -14.28 -0.79
N SER A 490 -3.33 -15.27 -1.71
CA SER A 490 -2.85 -15.08 -3.09
C SER A 490 -3.28 -16.17 -4.06
N ASP A 491 -3.36 -15.81 -5.34
CA ASP A 491 -3.64 -16.73 -6.43
C ASP A 491 -2.41 -17.52 -6.92
N GLU A 492 -1.20 -17.09 -6.55
CA GLU A 492 0.08 -17.59 -7.06
C GLU A 492 0.88 -18.40 -6.05
N LEU A 493 0.30 -18.72 -4.89
CA LEU A 493 0.96 -19.45 -3.81
C LEU A 493 0.12 -20.64 -3.34
N TYR A 494 0.74 -21.81 -3.30
CA TYR A 494 0.13 -23.05 -2.80
C TYR A 494 1.03 -23.63 -1.71
N TRP A 495 0.46 -23.82 -0.52
CA TRP A 495 1.14 -24.40 0.64
C TRP A 495 0.84 -25.89 0.75
N TYR A 496 1.79 -26.64 1.30
CA TYR A 496 1.53 -27.99 1.75
C TYR A 496 2.29 -28.32 3.03
N LEU A 497 1.60 -28.96 3.97
CA LEU A 497 2.18 -29.57 5.15
C LEU A 497 1.60 -30.97 5.27
N VAL A 498 2.34 -31.98 4.81
CA VAL A 498 1.90 -33.37 4.82
C VAL A 498 2.70 -34.14 5.86
N ARG A 499 2.01 -34.64 6.89
CA ARG A 499 2.64 -35.37 8.01
C ARG A 499 3.47 -36.56 7.53
N ASN A 500 4.63 -36.77 8.15
CA ASN A 500 5.63 -37.79 7.77
C ASN A 500 6.12 -37.69 6.31
N HIS A 501 5.87 -36.56 5.63
CA HIS A 501 6.34 -36.32 4.27
C HIS A 501 7.09 -35.01 4.24
N SER A 502 6.43 -33.88 4.01
CA SER A 502 7.12 -32.62 3.81
C SER A 502 6.25 -31.39 4.11
N ILE A 503 6.93 -30.29 4.43
CA ILE A 503 6.40 -28.94 4.40
C ILE A 503 7.01 -28.18 3.20
N GLY A 504 6.24 -27.31 2.56
CA GLY A 504 6.75 -26.50 1.47
C GLY A 504 5.70 -25.65 0.78
N PHE A 505 6.11 -25.04 -0.33
CA PHE A 505 5.25 -24.24 -1.18
C PHE A 505 5.61 -24.35 -2.65
N SER A 506 4.63 -24.04 -3.50
CA SER A 506 4.72 -24.10 -4.96
C SER A 506 3.88 -22.99 -5.59
N PRO A 507 4.25 -22.47 -6.78
CA PRO A 507 3.40 -21.54 -7.52
C PRO A 507 2.21 -22.22 -8.22
N LYS A 508 2.13 -23.57 -8.18
CA LYS A 508 1.09 -24.38 -8.82
C LYS A 508 0.55 -25.43 -7.84
N GLU A 509 -0.72 -25.81 -8.02
CA GLU A 509 -1.40 -26.83 -7.20
C GLU A 509 -0.70 -28.20 -7.26
N MET A 510 -0.21 -28.60 -8.44
CA MET A 510 0.35 -29.93 -8.64
C MET A 510 1.75 -30.08 -8.03
N ILE A 511 1.90 -31.08 -7.15
CA ILE A 511 3.14 -31.48 -6.46
C ILE A 511 3.30 -33.01 -6.52
N ASP A 512 4.47 -33.57 -6.22
CA ASP A 512 4.65 -35.03 -6.08
C ASP A 512 5.59 -35.41 -4.92
N LEU A 513 5.02 -35.61 -3.74
CA LEU A 513 5.78 -35.86 -2.52
C LEU A 513 6.27 -37.31 -2.35
N ARG A 514 6.13 -38.18 -3.36
CA ARG A 514 6.53 -39.60 -3.26
C ARG A 514 8.04 -39.80 -3.12
N GLN A 515 8.87 -38.97 -3.76
CA GLN A 515 10.33 -39.09 -3.71
C GLN A 515 11.05 -37.76 -3.44
N THR A 516 10.94 -36.76 -4.31
CA THR A 516 11.74 -35.52 -4.22
C THR A 516 10.99 -34.24 -4.65
N ASP A 517 9.66 -34.29 -4.79
CA ASP A 517 8.87 -33.24 -5.47
C ASP A 517 9.43 -32.88 -6.85
N ASN A 518 9.50 -33.91 -7.70
CA ASN A 518 10.01 -33.82 -9.07
C ASN A 518 8.98 -33.27 -10.06
N TYR A 519 7.81 -32.84 -9.59
CA TYR A 519 6.86 -32.23 -10.51
C TYR A 519 7.42 -30.87 -10.95
N ASP A 520 7.51 -30.65 -12.26
CA ASP A 520 7.96 -29.40 -12.86
C ASP A 520 9.36 -28.98 -12.36
N VAL A 521 10.37 -29.82 -12.65
CA VAL A 521 11.76 -29.66 -12.18
C VAL A 521 12.36 -28.29 -12.54
N ASP A 522 11.91 -27.69 -13.63
CA ASP A 522 12.41 -26.41 -14.13
C ASP A 522 11.82 -25.19 -13.39
N ASP A 523 10.82 -25.39 -12.53
CA ASP A 523 10.23 -24.29 -11.76
C ASP A 523 11.14 -23.86 -10.60
N THR A 524 11.73 -22.67 -10.76
CA THR A 524 12.66 -22.07 -9.80
C THR A 524 12.01 -21.58 -8.51
N ARG A 525 10.67 -21.60 -8.42
CA ARG A 525 9.91 -21.01 -7.30
C ARG A 525 9.31 -22.04 -6.33
N ARG A 526 9.80 -23.28 -6.36
CA ARG A 526 9.33 -24.37 -5.48
C ARG A 526 10.27 -24.61 -4.31
N PHE A 527 9.71 -24.83 -3.13
CA PHE A 527 10.46 -25.17 -1.93
C PHE A 527 9.86 -26.40 -1.26
N SER A 528 10.69 -27.36 -0.87
CA SER A 528 10.24 -28.54 -0.14
C SER A 528 11.26 -29.00 0.91
N HIS A 529 10.76 -29.30 2.11
CA HIS A 529 11.52 -29.86 3.22
C HIS A 529 10.82 -31.09 3.81
N LEU A 530 11.52 -32.24 3.86
CA LEU A 530 11.10 -33.48 4.50
C LEU A 530 10.93 -33.32 6.02
N LEU A 531 9.91 -33.98 6.56
CA LEU A 531 9.62 -34.04 7.98
C LEU A 531 9.98 -35.41 8.53
N ASP A 532 10.53 -35.43 9.75
CA ASP A 532 10.84 -36.64 10.51
C ASP A 532 11.81 -37.64 9.84
N HIS A 533 12.46 -37.24 8.75
CA HIS A 533 13.38 -38.09 8.02
C HIS A 533 14.71 -38.27 8.78
N PRO A 534 15.25 -39.50 8.90
CA PRO A 534 16.41 -39.78 9.75
C PRO A 534 17.73 -39.17 9.25
N HIS A 535 17.80 -38.80 7.98
CA HIS A 535 19.03 -38.39 7.31
C HIS A 535 19.00 -36.94 6.81
N GLY A 536 18.36 -36.04 7.56
CA GLY A 536 18.15 -34.66 7.12
C GLY A 536 16.92 -34.51 6.25
N GLY A 537 16.55 -33.24 6.01
CA GLY A 537 15.23 -32.87 5.51
C GLY A 537 15.21 -32.01 4.24
N GLY A 538 16.33 -31.50 3.73
CA GLY A 538 16.30 -30.76 2.46
C GLY A 538 15.77 -31.62 1.31
N ARG A 539 14.77 -31.14 0.56
CA ARG A 539 14.33 -31.81 -0.69
C ARG A 539 14.57 -30.95 -1.91
N ARG A 540 14.07 -29.71 -1.88
CA ARG A 540 14.09 -28.83 -3.05
C ARG A 540 14.18 -27.36 -2.65
N ILE A 541 15.05 -26.61 -3.33
CA ILE A 541 15.05 -25.14 -3.40
C ILE A 541 15.16 -24.76 -4.88
N GLY A 542 14.06 -24.30 -5.48
CA GLY A 542 14.00 -23.99 -6.91
C GLY A 542 14.41 -25.19 -7.75
N ASN A 543 15.48 -25.04 -8.53
CA ASN A 543 16.02 -26.10 -9.39
C ASN A 543 17.02 -27.03 -8.69
N GLN A 544 17.38 -26.72 -7.44
CA GLN A 544 18.28 -27.57 -6.65
C GLN A 544 17.46 -28.69 -5.99
N LEU A 545 17.73 -29.94 -6.38
CA LEU A 545 17.02 -31.13 -5.92
C LEU A 545 17.88 -32.00 -5.00
N THR A 546 17.24 -32.88 -4.24
CA THR A 546 17.89 -33.95 -3.44
C THR A 546 18.85 -33.41 -2.37
N LEU A 547 18.42 -32.36 -1.66
CA LEU A 547 19.26 -31.60 -0.72
C LEU A 547 19.39 -32.21 0.68
N SER A 548 19.00 -33.47 0.87
CA SER A 548 18.78 -34.04 2.22
C SER A 548 20.05 -34.15 3.06
N TYR A 549 21.21 -34.21 2.41
CA TYR A 549 22.52 -34.30 3.05
C TYR A 549 23.35 -33.04 2.85
N SER A 550 22.78 -31.98 2.27
CA SER A 550 23.53 -30.77 1.96
C SER A 550 23.82 -29.98 3.24
N THR A 551 25.08 -29.61 3.41
CA THR A 551 25.54 -28.60 4.38
C THR A 551 25.72 -27.23 3.73
N ASP A 552 25.62 -27.15 2.40
CA ASP A 552 25.70 -25.89 1.64
C ASP A 552 24.38 -25.11 1.73
N TYR A 553 23.26 -25.80 1.99
CA TYR A 553 21.93 -25.19 2.06
C TYR A 553 21.27 -25.44 3.42
N GLY A 554 20.43 -24.51 3.83
CA GLY A 554 19.69 -24.58 5.08
C GLY A 554 18.22 -24.25 4.96
N PHE A 555 17.50 -24.60 6.02
CA PHE A 555 16.10 -24.28 6.23
C PHE A 555 15.95 -23.18 7.26
N ALA A 556 15.12 -22.18 6.96
CA ALA A 556 14.85 -21.11 7.90
C ALA A 556 13.36 -20.77 8.02
N ILE A 557 12.95 -20.43 9.24
CA ILE A 557 11.61 -19.97 9.58
C ILE A 557 11.74 -18.69 10.41
N PHE A 558 11.15 -17.62 9.91
CA PHE A 558 11.03 -16.32 10.56
C PHE A 558 9.56 -16.00 10.74
N ALA A 559 9.18 -15.36 11.84
CA ALA A 559 7.80 -14.93 12.03
C ALA A 559 7.70 -13.63 12.83
N ILE A 560 6.62 -12.89 12.61
CA ILE A 560 6.22 -11.72 13.40
C ILE A 560 4.76 -11.85 13.80
N ASN A 561 4.46 -11.55 15.07
CA ASN A 561 3.11 -11.66 15.64
C ASN A 561 2.23 -10.45 15.36
#